data_AF-A0A7W1CQM9-F1
#
_entry.id   AF-A0A7W1CQM9-F1
#
_cell.length_a   1.000
_cell.length_b   1.000
_cell.length_c   1.000
_cell.angle_alpha   90.00
_cell.angle_beta   90.00
_cell.angle_gamma   90.00
#
_symmetry.space_group_name_H-M   'P 1'
#
loop_
_entity.id
_entity.type
_entity.pdbx_description
1 polymer ?
#
loop_
_entity_poly.entity_id
_entity_poly.type
_entity_poly.pdbx_seq_one_letter_code
_entity_poly.pdbx_strand_id
1 'polypeptide(L)'
;AVRRPALLGLVRELSRLPPPQAERLRGHVDPLIERAVAYLGAEMDAGRLRRGDPRLVAALAYGTVTGIATEPEALRGVGWEPTPAGLRALRAELRAFLRAALAP
;
A
#
# COMPACT_ATOMS: atom_id res chain seq x y z
N ALA A 1 6.13 -3.07 9.92
CA ALA A 1 6.31 -1.71 10.47
C ALA A 1 6.63 -1.71 11.97
N VAL A 2 5.74 -2.21 12.85
CA VAL A 2 5.91 -2.12 14.34
C VAL A 2 7.21 -2.73 14.90
N ARG A 3 7.84 -3.71 14.25
CA ARG A 3 9.15 -4.25 14.69
C ARG A 3 10.37 -3.50 14.15
N ARG A 4 10.18 -2.53 13.26
CA ARG A 4 11.25 -1.72 12.64
C ARG A 4 10.75 -0.28 12.45
N PRO A 5 10.61 0.51 13.53
CA PRO A 5 10.17 1.91 13.45
C PRO A 5 11.02 2.76 12.49
N ALA A 6 12.30 2.42 12.31
CA ALA A 6 13.17 3.05 11.31
C ALA A 6 12.64 2.98 9.87
N LEU A 7 11.88 1.93 9.50
CA LEU A 7 11.29 1.83 8.17
C LEU A 7 10.13 2.83 7.95
N LEU A 8 9.45 3.25 9.03
CA LEU A 8 8.44 4.31 8.94
C LEU A 8 9.10 5.68 8.75
N GLY A 9 10.22 5.91 9.44
CA GLY A 9 11.08 7.08 9.21
C GLY A 9 11.57 7.12 7.76
N LEU A 10 12.04 5.98 7.23
CA LEU A 10 12.47 5.86 5.84
C LEU A 10 11.38 6.29 4.86
N VAL A 11 10.15 5.79 5.01
CA VAL A 11 9.03 6.16 4.11
C VAL A 11 8.75 7.67 4.13
N ARG A 12 8.83 8.32 5.30
CA ARG A 12 8.68 9.79 5.38
C ARG A 12 9.85 10.54 4.74
N GLU A 13 11.08 10.05 4.91
CA GLU A 13 12.26 10.66 4.30
C GLU A 13 12.27 10.48 2.77
N LEU A 14 11.71 9.38 2.26
CA LEU A 14 11.50 9.19 0.82
C LEU A 14 10.62 10.30 0.23
N SER A 15 9.62 10.77 0.96
CA SER A 15 8.75 11.88 0.53
C SER A 15 9.45 13.25 0.53
N ARG A 16 10.63 13.36 1.14
CA ARG A 16 11.45 14.59 1.24
C ARG A 16 12.65 14.58 0.30
N LEU A 17 12.81 13.54 -0.51
CA LEU A 17 13.93 13.45 -1.43
C LEU A 17 13.87 14.59 -2.46
N PRO A 18 15.00 15.26 -2.74
CA PRO A 18 15.05 16.20 -3.85
C PRO A 18 14.79 15.46 -5.17
N PRO A 19 14.27 16.16 -6.21
CA PRO A 19 13.82 15.52 -7.45
C PRO A 19 14.83 14.55 -8.08
N PRO A 20 16.15 14.85 -8.17
CA PRO A 20 17.13 13.93 -8.76
C PRO A 20 17.32 12.60 -8.00
N GLN A 21 17.02 12.58 -6.70
CA GLN A 21 17.10 11.40 -5.85
C GLN A 21 15.80 10.60 -5.94
N ALA A 22 14.66 11.29 -6.02
CA ALA A 22 13.36 10.68 -6.25
C ALA A 22 13.32 9.93 -7.59
N GLU A 23 13.83 10.54 -8.67
CA GLU A 23 13.91 9.90 -10.00
C GLU A 23 14.80 8.66 -10.01
N ARG A 24 15.95 8.70 -9.31
CA ARG A 24 16.81 7.52 -9.17
C ARG A 24 16.12 6.38 -8.44
N LEU A 25 15.42 6.69 -7.36
CA LEU A 25 14.61 5.68 -6.65
C LEU A 25 13.48 5.15 -7.53
N ARG A 26 12.81 6.03 -8.28
CA ARG A 26 11.74 5.69 -9.21
C ARG A 26 12.19 4.61 -10.19
N GLY A 27 13.36 4.77 -10.81
CA GLY A 27 13.94 3.77 -11.72
C GLY A 27 14.14 2.38 -11.11
N HIS A 28 14.34 2.27 -9.79
CA HIS A 28 14.43 0.97 -9.10
C HIS A 28 13.07 0.37 -8.75
N VAL A 29 12.05 1.20 -8.55
CA VAL A 29 10.70 0.79 -8.13
C VAL A 29 9.79 0.53 -9.32
N ASP A 30 10.01 1.20 -10.45
CA ASP A 30 9.20 1.07 -11.68
C ASP A 30 9.02 -0.38 -12.15
N PRO A 31 10.04 -1.26 -12.16
CA PRO A 31 9.82 -2.66 -12.54
C PRO A 31 8.85 -3.41 -11.63
N LEU A 32 8.77 -3.03 -10.35
CA LEU A 32 7.81 -3.61 -9.41
C LEU A 32 6.40 -3.06 -9.65
N ILE A 33 6.29 -1.77 -9.95
CA ILE A 33 5.01 -1.11 -10.30
C ILE A 33 4.44 -1.74 -11.56
N GLU A 34 5.23 -1.84 -12.62
CA GLU A 34 4.79 -2.40 -13.91
C GLU A 34 4.33 -3.85 -13.75
N ARG A 35 5.05 -4.68 -12.98
CA ARG A 35 4.63 -6.05 -12.67
C ARG A 35 3.30 -6.10 -11.90
N ALA A 36 3.09 -5.21 -10.93
CA ALA A 36 1.86 -5.16 -10.17
C ALA A 36 0.67 -4.73 -11.04
N VAL A 37 0.86 -3.72 -11.89
CA VAL A 37 -0.15 -3.23 -12.83
C VAL A 37 -0.51 -4.30 -13.86
N ALA A 38 0.50 -4.96 -14.46
CA ALA A 38 0.29 -6.03 -15.42
C ALA A 38 -0.48 -7.21 -14.82
N TYR A 39 -0.14 -7.62 -13.60
CA TYR A 39 -0.88 -8.65 -12.88
C TYR A 39 -2.34 -8.25 -12.67
N LEU A 40 -2.61 -7.05 -12.13
CA LEU A 40 -3.98 -6.59 -11.89
C LEU A 40 -4.79 -6.54 -13.18
N GLY A 41 -4.21 -6.05 -14.27
CA GLY A 41 -4.87 -6.04 -15.58
C GLY A 41 -5.22 -7.44 -16.06
N ALA A 42 -4.28 -8.39 -15.99
CA ALA A 42 -4.51 -9.77 -16.42
C ALA A 42 -5.61 -10.47 -15.59
N GLU A 43 -5.66 -10.23 -14.28
CA GLU A 43 -6.73 -10.77 -13.43
C GLU A 43 -8.09 -10.15 -13.73
N MET A 44 -8.14 -8.85 -14.08
CA MET A 44 -9.37 -8.17 -14.51
C MET A 44 -9.86 -8.71 -15.86
N ASP A 45 -8.96 -8.89 -16.83
CA ASP A 45 -9.29 -9.44 -18.15
C ASP A 45 -9.79 -10.88 -18.05
N ALA A 46 -9.26 -11.66 -17.10
CA ALA A 46 -9.71 -13.01 -16.82
C ALA A 46 -11.00 -13.08 -15.99
N GLY A 47 -11.61 -11.94 -15.64
CA GLY A 47 -12.84 -11.87 -14.84
C GLY A 47 -12.67 -12.33 -13.39
N ARG A 48 -11.44 -12.39 -12.88
CA ARG A 48 -11.14 -12.74 -11.47
C ARG A 48 -11.13 -11.53 -10.55
N LEU A 49 -10.95 -10.33 -11.10
CA LEU A 49 -11.14 -9.06 -10.41
C LEU A 49 -12.15 -8.19 -11.16
N ARG A 50 -12.86 -7.34 -10.41
CA ARG A 50 -13.70 -6.27 -10.96
C ARG A 50 -12.91 -5.43 -11.97
N ARG A 51 -13.53 -5.12 -13.12
CA ARG A 51 -12.95 -4.21 -14.12
C ARG A 51 -12.74 -2.79 -13.56
N GLY A 52 -11.59 -2.21 -13.88
CA GLY A 52 -11.18 -0.86 -13.53
C GLY A 52 -9.84 -0.49 -14.17
N ASP A 53 -9.24 0.62 -13.74
CA ASP A 53 -7.88 0.96 -14.13
C ASP A 53 -6.88 0.29 -13.15
N PRO A 54 -6.04 -0.67 -13.61
CA PRO A 54 -5.10 -1.37 -12.75
C PRO A 54 -4.02 -0.44 -12.15
N ARG A 55 -3.68 0.68 -12.80
CA ARG A 55 -2.74 1.67 -12.26
C ARG A 55 -3.34 2.40 -11.07
N LEU A 56 -4.59 2.83 -11.19
CA LEU A 56 -5.28 3.51 -10.09
C LEU A 56 -5.55 2.55 -8.93
N VAL A 57 -5.92 1.30 -9.20
CA VAL A 57 -6.10 0.27 -8.15
C VAL A 57 -4.80 0.02 -7.39
N ALA A 58 -3.67 -0.11 -8.09
CA ALA A 58 -2.37 -0.26 -7.45
C ALA A 58 -2.00 0.96 -6.59
N ALA A 59 -2.24 2.17 -7.09
CA ALA A 59 -1.97 3.42 -6.37
C ALA A 59 -2.83 3.55 -5.10
N LEU A 60 -4.12 3.22 -5.19
CA LEU A 60 -5.03 3.22 -4.03
C LEU A 60 -4.58 2.22 -2.96
N ALA A 61 -4.26 0.98 -3.36
CA ALA A 61 -3.76 -0.03 -2.43
C ALA A 61 -2.46 0.41 -1.75
N TYR A 62 -1.53 1.01 -2.49
CA TYR A 62 -0.31 1.59 -1.94
C TYR A 62 -0.63 2.71 -0.94
N GLY A 63 -1.48 3.67 -1.30
CA GLY A 63 -1.88 4.80 -0.46
C GLY A 63 -2.51 4.36 0.87
N THR A 64 -3.37 3.34 0.86
CA THR A 64 -3.94 2.80 2.10
C THR A 64 -2.88 2.21 3.01
N VAL A 65 -1.96 1.41 2.46
CA VAL A 65 -0.89 0.75 3.25
C VAL A 65 0.08 1.80 3.81
N THR A 66 0.48 2.79 3.02
CA THR A 66 1.40 3.82 3.46
C THR A 66 0.77 4.77 4.45
N GLY A 67 -0.47 5.21 4.24
CA GLY A 67 -1.20 6.05 5.21
C GLY A 67 -1.29 5.41 6.59
N ILE A 68 -1.65 4.12 6.65
CA ILE A 68 -1.62 3.32 7.90
C ILE A 68 -0.24 3.33 8.55
N ALA A 69 0.81 3.21 7.75
CA ALA A 69 2.18 3.14 8.22
C ALA A 69 2.69 4.50 8.74
N THR A 70 2.29 5.59 8.11
CA THR A 70 2.79 6.94 8.39
C THR A 70 1.93 7.73 9.38
N GLU A 71 0.69 7.31 9.66
CA GLU A 71 -0.26 8.06 10.49
C GLU A 71 -0.83 7.22 11.65
N PRO A 72 0.01 6.68 12.55
CA PRO A 72 -0.46 5.83 13.64
C PRO A 72 -1.36 6.56 14.65
N GLU A 73 -1.22 7.88 14.80
CA GLU A 73 -2.05 8.67 15.72
C GLU A 73 -3.52 8.74 15.27
N ALA A 74 -3.76 8.82 13.95
CA ALA A 74 -5.12 8.77 13.41
C ALA A 74 -5.78 7.43 13.70
N LEU A 75 -5.02 6.33 13.62
CA LEU A 75 -5.52 4.99 13.95
C LEU A 75 -5.81 4.82 15.44
N ARG A 76 -5.01 5.43 16.33
CA ARG A 76 -5.32 5.44 17.77
C ARG A 76 -6.66 6.12 18.08
N GLY A 77 -7.03 7.14 17.30
CA GLY A 77 -8.33 7.81 17.43
C GLY A 77 -9.55 6.89 17.25
N VAL A 78 -9.39 5.75 16.57
CA VAL A 78 -10.43 4.73 16.39
C VAL A 78 -10.21 3.48 17.26
N GLY A 79 -9.38 3.59 18.30
CA GLY A 79 -9.11 2.50 19.25
C GLY A 79 -8.14 1.43 18.73
N TRP A 80 -7.43 1.69 17.62
CA TRP A 80 -6.39 0.78 17.14
C TRP A 80 -5.08 1.01 17.89
N GLU A 81 -4.48 -0.08 18.38
CA GLU A 81 -3.21 -0.05 19.10
C GLU A 81 -2.06 -0.61 18.25
N PRO A 82 -0.86 0.00 18.25
CA PRO A 82 0.31 -0.43 17.47
C PRO A 82 1.01 -1.66 18.07
N THR A 83 0.24 -2.67 18.44
CA THR A 83 0.72 -3.97 18.93
C THR A 83 0.84 -4.97 17.79
N PRO A 84 1.57 -6.09 17.96
CA PRO A 84 1.56 -7.18 17.00
C PRO A 84 0.16 -7.73 16.70
N ALA A 85 -0.75 -7.72 17.68
CA ALA A 85 -2.14 -8.14 17.50
C ALA A 85 -2.91 -7.12 16.66
N GLY A 86 -2.80 -5.83 16.97
CA GLY A 86 -3.43 -4.74 16.20
C GLY A 86 -2.97 -4.72 14.74
N LEU A 87 -1.69 -4.97 14.46
CA LEU A 87 -1.21 -5.12 13.08
C LEU A 87 -1.81 -6.31 12.34
N ARG A 88 -2.00 -7.45 13.03
CA ARG A 88 -2.61 -8.64 12.41
C ARG A 88 -4.07 -8.37 12.09
N ALA A 89 -4.81 -7.75 13.01
CA ALA A 89 -6.19 -7.34 12.79
C ALA A 89 -6.30 -6.37 11.61
N LEU A 90 -5.48 -5.32 11.58
CA LEU A 90 -5.48 -4.34 10.50
C LEU A 90 -5.13 -4.96 9.14
N ARG A 91 -4.15 -5.86 9.09
CA ARG A 91 -3.82 -6.62 7.87
C ARG A 91 -4.98 -7.49 7.42
N ALA A 92 -5.68 -8.14 8.35
CA ALA A 92 -6.83 -8.98 8.02
C ALA A 92 -7.97 -8.14 7.43
N GLU A 93 -8.27 -7.00 8.07
CA GLU A 93 -9.31 -6.06 7.63
C GLU A 93 -9.01 -5.48 6.25
N LEU A 94 -7.79 -4.98 6.03
CA LEU A 94 -7.38 -4.46 4.71
C LEU A 94 -7.52 -5.53 3.61
N ARG A 95 -7.17 -6.79 3.91
CA ARG A 95 -7.33 -7.89 2.95
C ARG A 95 -8.81 -8.19 2.69
N ALA A 96 -9.65 -8.16 3.72
CA ALA A 96 -11.09 -8.36 3.57
C ALA A 96 -11.71 -7.25 2.71
N PHE A 97 -11.37 -5.99 2.99
CA PHE A 97 -11.82 -4.82 2.23
C PHE A 97 -11.40 -4.91 0.77
N LEU A 98 -10.12 -5.20 0.48
CA LEU A 98 -9.64 -5.34 -0.90
C LEU A 98 -10.32 -6.49 -1.64
N ARG A 99 -10.55 -7.64 -0.98
CA ARG A 99 -11.29 -8.75 -1.61
C ARG A 99 -12.71 -8.37 -1.94
N ALA A 100 -13.41 -7.68 -1.03
CA ALA A 100 -14.77 -7.24 -1.27
C ALA A 100 -14.84 -6.19 -2.39
N ALA A 101 -13.91 -5.22 -2.39
CA ALA A 101 -13.86 -4.15 -3.39
C ALA A 101 -13.50 -4.64 -4.80
N LEU A 102 -12.70 -5.70 -4.89
CA LEU A 102 -12.20 -6.24 -6.15
C LEU A 102 -12.94 -7.52 -6.60
N ALA A 103 -13.93 -7.99 -5.85
CA ALA A 103 -14.76 -9.11 -6.27
C ALA A 103 -15.40 -8.82 -7.65
N PRO A 104 -15.39 -9.77 -8.60
CA PRO A 104 -15.93 -9.60 -9.95
C PRO A 104 -17.37 -9.09 -10.01
#